data_AF-A0A7D8YVH3-F1
#
_entry.id   AF-A0A7D8YVH3-F1
#
_cell.length_a   1.000
_cell.length_b   1.000
_cell.length_c   1.000
_cell.angle_alpha   90.00
_cell.angle_beta   90.00
_cell.angle_gamma   90.00
#
_symmetry.space_group_name_H-M   'P 1'
#
loop_
_entity.id
_entity.type
_entity.pdbx_description
1 polymer ?
#
loop_
_entity_poly.entity_id
_entity_poly.type
_entity_poly.pdbx_seq_one_letter_code
_entity_poly.pdbx_strand_id
1 'polypeptide(L)'
;MTFAVRLPSMKFDRSFTFSRGSTIRAVFVVIAFCVFGYLLLLPLFAILKGFQLLLSFHTEIVIPGSGEGALEHFTGSRDCGISQTDIYLAPFPLNPGVSPFCKNRVTLLEALSSGGRHGFDEPFVGKGCTYRWFSTPEICMILERFNALVFIGDSTAQTIYTALNILLREDLALGGLQQWMMNDQDRAACKCDNQFVNGDCLGYAIKGIEEVKKNRKESPYLCERIPHAYVPVDSTPASSIAQNAFKDLTYGRPNPWQPSPVIISFSSSLDITTTTRVLDEWASLGTGAERNIPLLFLGPQATGWSKEGNDGNAALWKFQEDITEPAKRRHYDLLGLWNLTAQAGSKDGEKYGEKVALVQAMMVINWLSKLGTS
;
A
#
# COMPACT_ATOMS: atom_id res chain seq x y z
N MET A 1 -75.00 23.60 11.97
CA MET A 1 -75.30 22.72 10.83
C MET A 1 -74.57 21.41 11.05
N THR A 2 -75.32 20.38 11.38
CA THR A 2 -74.85 19.10 11.92
C THR A 2 -74.97 18.06 10.81
N PHE A 3 -73.85 17.51 10.33
CA PHE A 3 -73.87 16.42 9.34
C PHE A 3 -73.81 15.07 10.06
N ALA A 4 -74.94 14.37 10.06
CA ALA A 4 -75.06 12.99 10.50
C ALA A 4 -74.80 12.06 9.31
N VAL A 5 -73.77 11.22 9.38
CA VAL A 5 -73.48 10.19 8.38
C VAL A 5 -74.00 8.84 8.91
N ARG A 6 -75.00 8.28 8.22
CA ARG A 6 -75.55 6.93 8.45
C ARG A 6 -74.65 5.89 7.76
N LEU A 7 -74.12 4.95 8.52
CA LEU A 7 -73.52 3.71 8.00
C LEU A 7 -74.61 2.65 7.76
N PRO A 8 -74.61 1.92 6.63
CA PRO A 8 -75.48 0.77 6.44
C PRO A 8 -74.90 -0.49 7.08
N SER A 9 -75.75 -1.18 7.83
CA SER A 9 -75.51 -2.53 8.37
C SER A 9 -75.52 -3.55 7.22
N MET A 10 -74.36 -4.13 6.91
CA MET A 10 -74.25 -5.31 6.05
C MET A 10 -74.48 -6.58 6.88
N LYS A 11 -75.58 -7.27 6.61
CA LYS A 11 -75.81 -8.66 7.05
C LYS A 11 -74.99 -9.60 6.17
N PHE A 12 -74.15 -10.41 6.79
CA PHE A 12 -73.41 -11.49 6.14
C PHE A 12 -74.20 -12.79 6.28
N ASP A 13 -75.02 -13.12 5.28
CA ASP A 13 -75.58 -14.47 5.16
C ASP A 13 -74.54 -15.39 4.51
N ARG A 14 -73.96 -16.25 5.35
CA ARG A 14 -72.98 -17.26 4.97
C ARG A 14 -73.73 -18.57 4.70
N SER A 15 -73.98 -18.87 3.44
CA SER A 15 -74.33 -20.24 3.01
C SER A 15 -73.49 -20.65 1.80
N PHE A 16 -72.23 -21.02 2.07
CA PHE A 16 -71.41 -21.74 1.10
C PHE A 16 -71.53 -23.23 1.39
N THR A 17 -72.40 -23.91 0.65
CA THR A 17 -72.40 -25.37 0.51
C THR A 17 -71.11 -25.79 -0.20
N PHE A 18 -70.13 -26.27 0.57
CA PHE A 18 -68.89 -26.84 0.05
C PHE A 18 -69.16 -28.19 -0.61
N SER A 19 -69.12 -28.21 -1.95
CA SER A 19 -68.88 -29.45 -2.68
C SER A 19 -67.42 -29.88 -2.46
N ARG A 20 -67.24 -31.03 -1.80
CA ARG A 20 -65.93 -31.64 -1.47
C ARG A 20 -64.95 -31.77 -2.65
N GLY A 21 -65.44 -31.73 -3.90
CA GLY A 21 -64.58 -31.77 -5.08
C GLY A 21 -63.86 -30.45 -5.41
N SER A 22 -64.44 -29.31 -5.01
CA SER A 22 -63.89 -27.98 -5.35
C SER A 22 -62.72 -27.59 -4.45
N THR A 23 -62.71 -28.03 -3.20
CA THR A 23 -61.61 -27.80 -2.25
C THR A 23 -60.35 -28.53 -2.63
N ILE A 24 -60.48 -29.77 -3.07
CA ILE A 24 -59.33 -30.58 -3.47
C ILE A 24 -58.63 -29.95 -4.67
N ARG A 25 -59.39 -29.47 -5.67
CA ARG A 25 -58.82 -28.76 -6.83
C ARG A 25 -58.13 -27.45 -6.44
N ALA A 26 -58.73 -26.66 -5.54
CA ALA A 26 -58.11 -25.42 -5.07
C ALA A 26 -56.79 -25.68 -4.32
N VAL A 27 -56.74 -26.72 -3.48
CA VAL A 27 -55.52 -27.13 -2.77
C VAL A 27 -54.45 -27.61 -3.74
N PHE A 28 -54.79 -28.40 -4.74
CA PHE A 28 -53.83 -28.84 -5.77
C PHE A 28 -53.27 -27.69 -6.59
N VAL A 29 -54.08 -26.69 -6.93
CA VAL A 29 -53.60 -25.51 -7.67
C VAL A 29 -52.64 -24.67 -6.83
N VAL A 30 -52.93 -24.48 -5.53
CA VAL A 30 -52.04 -23.76 -4.61
C VAL A 30 -50.72 -24.51 -4.44
N ILE A 31 -50.76 -25.82 -4.22
CA ILE A 31 -49.55 -26.64 -4.08
C ILE A 31 -48.73 -26.60 -5.38
N ALA A 32 -49.36 -26.72 -6.54
CA ALA A 32 -48.67 -26.65 -7.83
C ALA A 32 -48.01 -25.28 -8.03
N PHE A 33 -48.68 -24.18 -7.68
CA PHE A 33 -48.09 -22.84 -7.74
C PHE A 33 -46.90 -22.67 -6.78
N CYS A 34 -47.00 -23.19 -5.55
CA CYS A 34 -45.90 -23.15 -4.60
C CYS A 34 -44.69 -23.97 -5.07
N VAL A 35 -44.92 -25.16 -5.64
CA VAL A 35 -43.86 -26.02 -6.19
C VAL A 35 -43.21 -25.35 -7.41
N PHE A 36 -44.01 -24.76 -8.31
CA PHE A 36 -43.49 -24.08 -9.49
C PHE A 36 -42.70 -22.81 -9.13
N GLY A 37 -43.20 -22.03 -8.17
CA GLY A 37 -42.47 -20.88 -7.62
C GLY A 37 -41.15 -21.28 -6.95
N TYR A 38 -41.15 -22.37 -6.20
CA TYR A 38 -39.93 -22.91 -5.57
C TYR A 38 -38.91 -23.40 -6.61
N LEU A 39 -39.37 -24.11 -7.65
CA LEU A 39 -38.51 -24.59 -8.75
C LEU A 39 -37.94 -23.45 -9.60
N LEU A 40 -38.66 -22.34 -9.77
CA LEU A 40 -38.17 -21.14 -10.44
C LEU A 40 -37.16 -20.35 -9.59
N LEU A 41 -37.31 -20.36 -8.26
CA LEU A 41 -36.40 -19.67 -7.34
C LEU A 41 -35.11 -20.46 -7.08
N LEU A 42 -35.14 -21.79 -7.18
CA LEU A 42 -33.98 -22.67 -7.01
C LEU A 42 -32.74 -22.28 -7.86
N PRO A 43 -32.84 -22.07 -9.19
CA PRO A 43 -31.69 -21.64 -9.99
C PRO A 43 -31.24 -20.23 -9.61
N LEU A 44 -32.15 -19.35 -9.18
CA LEU A 44 -31.82 -17.99 -8.76
C LEU A 44 -31.01 -18.00 -7.45
N PHE A 45 -31.39 -18.86 -6.49
CA PHE A 45 -30.62 -19.11 -5.27
C PHE A 45 -29.28 -19.82 -5.54
N ALA A 46 -29.23 -20.73 -6.52
CA ALA A 46 -27.98 -21.37 -6.92
C ALA A 46 -27.01 -20.36 -7.58
N ILE A 47 -27.52 -19.44 -8.41
CA ILE A 47 -26.73 -18.34 -8.99
C ILE A 47 -26.31 -17.35 -7.89
N LEU A 48 -27.18 -17.00 -6.94
CA LEU A 48 -26.83 -16.13 -5.82
C LEU A 48 -25.78 -16.77 -4.90
N LYS A 49 -25.86 -18.08 -4.64
CA LYS A 49 -24.84 -18.83 -3.91
C LYS A 49 -23.55 -18.95 -4.72
N GLY A 50 -23.63 -19.12 -6.04
CA GLY A 50 -22.48 -19.08 -6.93
C GLY A 50 -21.78 -17.71 -6.91
N PHE A 51 -22.56 -16.62 -6.88
CA PHE A 51 -22.06 -15.26 -6.70
C PHE A 51 -21.50 -15.02 -5.30
N GLN A 52 -22.13 -15.56 -4.24
CA GLN A 52 -21.55 -15.54 -2.89
C GLN A 52 -20.29 -16.39 -2.80
N LEU A 53 -20.13 -17.47 -3.55
CA LEU A 53 -18.88 -18.24 -3.63
C LEU A 53 -17.80 -17.51 -4.45
N LEU A 54 -18.17 -16.78 -5.49
CA LEU A 54 -17.28 -15.92 -6.28
C LEU A 54 -16.88 -14.63 -5.53
N LEU A 55 -17.72 -14.14 -4.61
CA LEU A 55 -17.46 -12.98 -3.75
C LEU A 55 -16.89 -13.36 -2.37
N SER A 56 -17.09 -14.60 -1.92
CA SER A 56 -16.31 -15.23 -0.85
C SER A 56 -15.03 -15.81 -1.45
N PHE A 57 -14.20 -14.93 -2.00
CA PHE A 57 -12.78 -15.07 -1.70
C PHE A 57 -12.64 -14.84 -0.20
N HIS A 58 -12.91 -15.88 0.58
CA HIS A 58 -12.27 -16.00 1.87
C HIS A 58 -10.78 -15.89 1.57
N THR A 59 -10.24 -14.72 1.91
CA THR A 59 -8.82 -14.50 2.08
C THR A 59 -8.39 -15.49 3.15
N GLU A 60 -8.07 -16.70 2.72
CA GLU A 60 -7.18 -17.54 3.50
C GLU A 60 -5.87 -16.79 3.49
N ILE A 61 -5.63 -16.10 4.60
CA ILE A 61 -4.38 -15.41 4.88
C ILE A 61 -3.34 -16.52 4.91
N VAL A 62 -2.63 -16.70 3.80
CA VAL A 62 -1.40 -17.49 3.79
C VAL A 62 -0.40 -16.67 4.59
N ILE A 63 -0.36 -16.88 5.90
CA ILE A 63 0.86 -16.63 6.66
C ILE A 63 1.84 -17.62 6.03
N PRO A 64 2.94 -17.17 5.40
CA PRO A 64 3.93 -18.08 4.87
C PRO A 64 4.28 -19.07 5.97
N GLY A 65 4.08 -20.36 5.68
CA GLY A 65 4.45 -21.42 6.61
C GLY A 65 5.91 -21.24 7.00
N SER A 66 6.25 -21.59 8.23
CA SER A 66 7.64 -21.65 8.67
C SER A 66 8.42 -22.58 7.74
N GLY A 67 9.21 -22.03 6.81
CA GLY A 67 10.13 -22.81 5.97
C GLY A 67 10.34 -22.36 4.52
N GLU A 68 9.42 -21.62 3.88
CA GLU A 68 9.67 -21.04 2.54
C GLU A 68 10.00 -19.55 2.69
N GLY A 69 11.25 -19.17 2.46
CA GLY A 69 11.67 -17.78 2.57
C GLY A 69 10.98 -16.91 1.51
N ALA A 70 10.30 -15.84 1.94
CA ALA A 70 9.53 -14.93 1.10
C ALA A 70 10.31 -14.25 -0.06
N LEU A 71 11.64 -14.40 -0.07
CA LEU A 71 12.55 -13.86 -1.08
C LEU A 71 13.35 -14.95 -1.82
N GLU A 72 13.21 -16.23 -1.48
CA GLU A 72 14.04 -17.28 -2.05
C GLU A 72 13.87 -17.40 -3.57
N HIS A 73 12.67 -17.17 -4.07
CA HIS A 73 12.33 -17.20 -5.49
C HIS A 73 12.78 -15.96 -6.27
N PHE A 74 13.23 -14.89 -5.58
CA PHE A 74 13.67 -13.68 -6.26
C PHE A 74 14.97 -13.93 -7.03
N THR A 75 15.08 -13.33 -8.21
CA THR A 75 16.33 -13.31 -8.96
C THR A 75 17.42 -12.64 -8.13
N GLY A 76 18.59 -13.27 -8.03
CA GLY A 76 19.69 -12.75 -7.22
C GLY A 76 19.60 -13.05 -5.71
N SER A 77 18.61 -13.79 -5.22
CA SER A 77 18.47 -14.14 -3.80
C SER A 77 19.73 -14.74 -3.18
N ARG A 78 20.39 -15.66 -3.90
CA ARG A 78 21.66 -16.28 -3.49
C ARG A 78 22.86 -15.33 -3.59
N ASP A 79 22.87 -14.48 -4.61
CA ASP A 79 24.01 -13.61 -4.91
C ASP A 79 24.06 -12.39 -3.99
N CYS A 80 22.89 -11.87 -3.62
CA CYS A 80 22.76 -10.69 -2.76
C CYS A 80 22.78 -11.04 -1.27
N GLY A 81 22.66 -12.32 -0.90
CA GLY A 81 22.79 -12.77 0.49
C GLY A 81 21.72 -12.18 1.42
N ILE A 82 20.53 -11.91 0.89
CA ILE A 82 19.39 -11.40 1.67
C ILE A 82 18.40 -12.55 1.88
N SER A 83 18.26 -12.96 3.13
CA SER A 83 17.23 -13.90 3.57
C SER A 83 16.03 -13.16 4.17
N GLN A 84 14.89 -13.84 4.29
CA GLN A 84 13.73 -13.27 4.99
C GLN A 84 14.09 -12.90 6.44
N THR A 85 14.86 -13.74 7.13
CA THR A 85 15.26 -13.52 8.52
C THR A 85 16.18 -12.32 8.72
N ASP A 86 16.81 -11.78 7.66
CA ASP A 86 17.61 -10.55 7.74
C ASP A 86 16.75 -9.28 7.83
N ILE A 87 15.53 -9.32 7.32
CA ILE A 87 14.70 -8.13 7.12
C ILE A 87 13.36 -8.21 7.85
N TYR A 88 12.89 -9.43 8.14
CA TYR A 88 11.59 -9.66 8.73
C TYR A 88 11.53 -10.95 9.53
N LEU A 89 11.15 -10.83 10.80
CA LEU A 89 10.80 -11.97 11.64
C LEU A 89 9.27 -12.09 11.69
N ALA A 90 8.76 -13.20 11.17
CA ALA A 90 7.34 -13.49 11.25
C ALA A 90 6.93 -13.56 12.74
N PRO A 91 5.89 -12.82 13.15
CA PRO A 91 5.52 -12.76 14.55
C PRO A 91 4.95 -14.11 15.01
N PHE A 92 5.46 -14.62 16.12
CA PHE A 92 4.82 -15.71 16.84
C PHE A 92 3.66 -15.16 17.67
N PRO A 93 2.41 -15.64 17.49
CA PRO A 93 1.29 -15.17 18.28
C PRO A 93 1.49 -15.60 19.74
N LEU A 94 1.84 -14.64 20.61
CA LEU A 94 1.96 -14.88 22.05
C LEU A 94 0.62 -15.27 22.69
N ASN A 95 -0.50 -14.83 22.09
CA ASN A 95 -1.86 -15.16 22.51
C ASN A 95 -2.67 -15.64 21.29
N PRO A 96 -3.29 -16.85 21.33
CA PRO A 96 -4.00 -17.43 20.18
C PRO A 96 -5.20 -16.62 19.64
N GLY A 97 -5.68 -15.62 20.38
CA GLY A 97 -6.84 -14.79 19.99
C GLY A 97 -6.51 -13.35 19.62
N VAL A 98 -5.23 -12.95 19.64
CA VAL A 98 -4.82 -11.56 19.38
C VAL A 98 -3.86 -11.54 18.19
N SER A 99 -4.29 -10.90 17.10
CA SER A 99 -3.41 -10.65 15.96
C SER A 99 -2.22 -9.80 16.39
N PRO A 100 -0.97 -10.22 16.10
CA PRO A 100 0.21 -9.40 16.38
C PRO A 100 0.30 -8.17 15.46
N PHE A 101 -0.45 -8.19 14.35
CA PHE A 101 -0.44 -7.12 13.36
C PHE A 101 -1.26 -5.90 13.78
N CYS A 102 -0.77 -4.71 13.42
CA CYS A 102 -1.43 -3.45 13.73
C CYS A 102 -2.86 -3.39 13.15
N LYS A 103 -3.81 -2.99 14.00
CA LYS A 103 -5.25 -3.01 13.68
C LYS A 103 -5.60 -1.97 12.62
N ASN A 104 -5.23 -0.72 12.86
CA ASN A 104 -5.58 0.42 12.01
C ASN A 104 -4.35 1.21 11.57
N ARG A 105 -4.56 2.13 10.61
CA ARG A 105 -3.50 2.97 10.02
C ARG A 105 -2.73 3.77 11.06
N VAL A 106 -3.43 4.35 12.05
CA VAL A 106 -2.80 5.17 13.10
C VAL A 106 -1.85 4.33 13.95
N THR A 107 -2.33 3.20 14.46
CA THR A 107 -1.49 2.27 15.25
C THR A 107 -0.33 1.70 14.46
N LEU A 108 -0.50 1.49 13.15
CA LEU A 108 0.58 1.04 12.27
C LEU A 108 1.68 2.09 12.15
N LEU A 109 1.32 3.34 11.84
CA LEU A 109 2.30 4.42 11.67
C LEU A 109 3.02 4.73 12.98
N GLU A 110 2.32 4.71 14.11
CA GLU A 110 2.94 4.84 15.43
C GLU A 110 3.92 3.70 15.71
N ALA A 111 3.53 2.45 15.47
CA ALA A 111 4.38 1.28 15.69
C ALA A 111 5.63 1.30 14.81
N LEU A 112 5.49 1.67 13.53
CA LEU A 112 6.61 1.77 12.59
C LEU A 112 7.53 2.96 12.88
N SER A 113 6.98 4.10 13.32
CA SER A 113 7.78 5.30 13.62
C SER A 113 8.50 5.21 14.96
N SER A 114 7.96 4.44 15.91
CA SER A 114 8.50 4.30 17.28
C SER A 114 9.10 2.93 17.59
N GLY A 115 9.13 2.02 16.61
CA GLY A 115 9.80 0.73 16.68
C GLY A 115 11.31 0.86 16.66
N GLY A 116 12.02 -0.23 16.40
CA GLY A 116 13.48 -0.23 16.34
C GLY A 116 14.06 -1.58 15.99
N ARG A 117 15.38 -1.68 16.06
CA ARG A 117 16.12 -2.94 15.94
C ARG A 117 16.59 -3.37 17.32
N HIS A 118 16.58 -4.68 17.60
CA HIS A 118 17.08 -5.21 18.88
C HIS A 118 18.53 -5.68 18.78
N GLY A 119 19.37 -4.81 18.22
CA GLY A 119 20.76 -5.09 17.87
C GLY A 119 21.14 -4.32 16.60
N PHE A 120 22.44 -4.25 16.31
CA PHE A 120 22.92 -3.62 15.08
C PHE A 120 22.63 -4.52 13.89
N ASP A 121 22.03 -3.97 12.83
CA ASP A 121 21.59 -4.69 11.63
C ASP A 121 20.54 -5.80 11.82
N GLU A 122 20.04 -5.99 13.05
CA GLU A 122 18.95 -6.93 13.34
C GLU A 122 17.63 -6.50 12.67
N PRO A 123 16.71 -7.43 12.33
CA PRO A 123 15.43 -7.11 11.72
C PRO A 123 14.65 -6.05 12.49
N PHE A 124 13.98 -5.16 11.76
CA PHE A 124 13.17 -4.09 12.36
C PHE A 124 11.87 -4.63 12.95
N VAL A 125 11.56 -4.21 14.18
CA VAL A 125 10.35 -4.59 14.92
C VAL A 125 9.56 -3.33 15.27
N GLY A 126 8.27 -3.32 14.91
CA GLY A 126 7.36 -2.25 15.29
C GLY A 126 7.06 -2.24 16.80
N LYS A 127 6.84 -1.06 17.38
CA LYS A 127 6.51 -0.94 18.79
C LYS A 127 5.04 -1.31 19.05
N GLY A 128 4.81 -2.27 19.94
CA GLY A 128 3.47 -2.67 20.42
C GLY A 128 2.68 -3.56 19.45
N CYS A 129 2.77 -3.34 18.14
CA CYS A 129 2.26 -4.22 17.10
C CYS A 129 3.24 -4.29 15.92
N THR A 130 3.09 -5.31 15.07
CA THR A 130 3.97 -5.51 13.91
C THR A 130 3.26 -5.25 12.58
N TYR A 131 4.06 -5.19 11.52
CA TYR A 131 3.62 -5.06 10.13
C TYR A 131 3.69 -6.41 9.41
N ARG A 132 3.02 -6.51 8.26
CA ARG A 132 3.00 -7.72 7.45
C ARG A 132 4.09 -7.66 6.38
N TRP A 133 4.77 -8.77 6.14
CA TRP A 133 5.53 -8.93 4.90
C TRP A 133 4.57 -9.46 3.84
N PHE A 134 4.27 -8.65 2.83
CA PHE A 134 3.37 -9.04 1.74
C PHE A 134 4.15 -9.73 0.63
N SER A 135 3.61 -10.84 0.12
CA SER A 135 4.06 -11.47 -1.12
C SER A 135 3.78 -10.56 -2.32
N THR A 136 4.50 -10.73 -3.43
CA THR A 136 4.28 -9.92 -4.64
C THR A 136 2.84 -9.94 -5.14
N PRO A 137 2.12 -11.09 -5.16
CA PRO A 137 0.69 -11.09 -5.49
C PRO A 137 -0.16 -10.25 -4.53
N GLU A 138 0.12 -10.27 -3.23
CA GLU A 138 -0.57 -9.40 -2.26
C GLU A 138 -0.25 -7.92 -2.49
N ILE A 139 1.00 -7.60 -2.83
CA ILE A 139 1.39 -6.23 -3.21
C ILE A 139 0.58 -5.79 -4.44
N CYS A 140 0.49 -6.62 -5.48
CA CYS A 140 -0.33 -6.30 -6.66
C CYS A 140 -1.80 -6.04 -6.28
N MET A 141 -2.41 -6.89 -5.45
CA MET A 141 -3.78 -6.69 -4.97
C MET A 141 -3.95 -5.38 -4.18
N ILE A 142 -2.97 -5.02 -3.35
CA ILE A 142 -2.96 -3.75 -2.62
C ILE A 142 -2.95 -2.57 -3.60
N LEU A 143 -2.07 -2.63 -4.60
CA LEU A 143 -1.88 -1.58 -5.60
C LEU A 143 -3.09 -1.44 -6.53
N GLU A 144 -3.76 -2.55 -6.89
CA GLU A 144 -4.93 -2.57 -7.79
C GLU A 144 -6.13 -1.75 -7.30
N ARG A 145 -6.14 -1.38 -6.02
CA ARG A 145 -7.15 -0.49 -5.43
C ARG A 145 -6.95 0.98 -5.77
N PHE A 146 -5.78 1.35 -6.28
CA PHE A 146 -5.40 2.74 -6.54
C PHE A 146 -5.44 3.07 -8.03
N ASN A 147 -5.71 4.33 -8.31
CA ASN A 147 -5.70 4.85 -9.68
C ASN A 147 -4.28 5.20 -10.15
N ALA A 148 -3.41 5.62 -9.23
CA ALA A 148 -1.98 5.82 -9.42
C ALA A 148 -1.25 5.79 -8.08
N LEU A 149 0.07 5.61 -8.08
CA LEU A 149 0.93 5.72 -6.91
C LEU A 149 2.13 6.62 -7.23
N VAL A 150 2.31 7.71 -6.50
CA VAL A 150 3.38 8.68 -6.80
C VAL A 150 4.34 8.81 -5.62
N PHE A 151 5.63 8.64 -5.89
CA PHE A 151 6.71 8.98 -4.97
C PHE A 151 7.27 10.33 -5.38
N ILE A 152 7.44 11.25 -4.44
CA ILE A 152 7.90 12.60 -4.70
C ILE A 152 9.02 12.94 -3.73
N GLY A 153 10.10 13.53 -4.22
CA GLY A 153 11.08 14.14 -3.31
C GLY A 153 12.53 13.75 -3.57
N ASP A 154 13.26 13.64 -2.46
CA ASP A 154 14.71 13.43 -2.43
C ASP A 154 15.12 11.95 -2.56
N SER A 155 16.39 11.67 -2.24
CA SER A 155 17.01 10.34 -2.33
C SER A 155 16.32 9.28 -1.47
N THR A 156 15.65 9.65 -0.38
CA THR A 156 14.89 8.70 0.44
C THR A 156 13.67 8.19 -0.33
N ALA A 157 12.89 9.09 -0.93
CA ALA A 157 11.75 8.69 -1.78
C ALA A 157 12.21 7.87 -2.98
N GLN A 158 13.33 8.24 -3.60
CA GLN A 158 13.94 7.46 -4.69
C GLN A 158 14.32 6.05 -4.23
N THR A 159 15.01 5.92 -3.10
CA THR A 159 15.46 4.63 -2.53
C THR A 159 14.28 3.70 -2.29
N ILE A 160 13.21 4.20 -1.69
CA ILE A 160 12.01 3.41 -1.40
C ILE A 160 11.31 2.99 -2.69
N TYR A 161 11.24 3.88 -3.69
CA TYR A 161 10.69 3.54 -4.99
C TYR A 161 11.55 2.50 -5.72
N THR A 162 12.88 2.61 -5.67
CA THR A 162 13.81 1.62 -6.21
C THR A 162 13.56 0.24 -5.57
N ALA A 163 13.41 0.17 -4.24
CA ALA A 163 13.09 -1.08 -3.55
C ALA A 163 11.68 -1.60 -3.86
N LEU A 164 10.70 -0.73 -4.06
CA LEU A 164 9.38 -1.14 -4.57
C LEU A 164 9.53 -1.84 -5.92
N ASN A 165 10.38 -1.32 -6.83
CA ASN A 165 10.61 -1.96 -8.13
C ASN A 165 11.27 -3.34 -8.01
N ILE A 166 12.16 -3.54 -7.04
CA ILE A 166 12.71 -4.87 -6.71
C ILE A 166 11.59 -5.84 -6.34
N LEU A 167 10.66 -5.43 -5.46
CA LEU A 167 9.53 -6.26 -5.06
C LEU A 167 8.59 -6.57 -6.23
N LEU A 168 8.27 -5.59 -7.08
CA LEU A 168 7.33 -5.75 -8.19
C LEU A 168 7.91 -6.56 -9.38
N ARG A 169 9.24 -6.71 -9.43
CA ARG A 169 9.97 -7.46 -10.45
C ARG A 169 10.54 -8.78 -9.94
N GLU A 170 10.47 -9.03 -8.64
CA GLU A 170 11.10 -10.18 -7.96
C GLU A 170 12.59 -10.35 -8.33
N ASP A 171 13.35 -9.25 -8.28
CA ASP A 171 14.75 -9.21 -8.70
C ASP A 171 15.59 -8.38 -7.72
N LEU A 172 16.22 -9.06 -6.77
CA LEU A 172 17.15 -8.46 -5.79
C LEU A 172 18.45 -7.99 -6.47
N ALA A 173 18.86 -8.65 -7.56
CA ALA A 173 20.11 -8.32 -8.21
C ALA A 173 20.09 -6.95 -8.88
N LEU A 174 19.08 -6.67 -9.71
CA LEU A 174 19.01 -5.48 -10.56
C LEU A 174 17.58 -4.91 -10.70
N GLY A 175 16.64 -5.37 -9.87
CA GLY A 175 15.23 -4.99 -9.93
C GLY A 175 14.95 -3.50 -9.76
N GLY A 176 15.88 -2.76 -9.14
CA GLY A 176 15.79 -1.32 -8.98
C GLY A 176 16.19 -0.52 -10.22
N LEU A 177 16.85 -1.15 -11.19
CA LEU A 177 17.60 -0.46 -12.24
C LEU A 177 17.07 -0.76 -13.65
N GLN A 178 17.31 0.19 -14.55
CA GLN A 178 17.07 0.12 -15.99
C GLN A 178 18.15 -0.73 -16.67
N GLN A 179 18.17 -2.03 -16.36
CA GLN A 179 19.22 -2.94 -16.80
C GLN A 179 19.43 -2.98 -18.32
N TRP A 180 18.40 -2.68 -19.12
CA TRP A 180 18.52 -2.59 -20.58
C TRP A 180 19.41 -1.44 -21.07
N MET A 181 19.71 -0.45 -20.22
CA MET A 181 20.63 0.65 -20.52
C MET A 181 22.08 0.38 -20.08
N MET A 182 22.33 -0.73 -19.39
CA MET A 182 23.61 -1.02 -18.75
C MET A 182 24.46 -1.99 -19.57
N ASN A 183 25.76 -1.72 -19.63
CA ASN A 183 26.74 -2.69 -20.13
C ASN A 183 27.04 -3.75 -19.04
N ASP A 184 27.79 -4.81 -19.38
CA ASP A 184 28.06 -5.90 -18.45
C ASP A 184 28.88 -5.48 -17.21
N GLN A 185 29.80 -4.52 -17.38
CA GLN A 185 30.58 -3.97 -16.29
C GLN A 185 29.68 -3.20 -15.31
N ASP A 186 28.78 -2.36 -15.81
CA ASP A 186 27.83 -1.61 -14.99
C ASP A 186 26.87 -2.55 -14.27
N ARG A 187 26.38 -3.61 -14.93
CA ARG A 187 25.52 -4.63 -14.30
C ARG A 187 26.24 -5.33 -13.15
N ALA A 188 27.51 -5.67 -13.33
CA ALA A 188 28.30 -6.28 -12.27
C ALA A 188 28.58 -5.30 -11.11
N ALA A 189 28.89 -4.04 -11.43
CA ALA A 189 29.21 -3.01 -10.43
C ALA A 189 27.98 -2.56 -9.61
N CYS A 190 26.79 -2.58 -10.21
CA CYS A 190 25.58 -2.06 -9.62
C CYS A 190 24.67 -3.12 -8.99
N LYS A 191 25.08 -4.38 -8.93
CA LYS A 191 24.25 -5.47 -8.41
C LYS A 191 23.99 -5.35 -6.89
N CYS A 192 22.84 -5.84 -6.42
CA CYS A 192 22.47 -5.98 -5.00
C CYS A 192 22.51 -4.62 -4.25
N ASP A 193 23.19 -4.54 -3.10
CA ASP A 193 23.35 -3.30 -2.32
C ASP A 193 23.86 -2.11 -3.15
N ASN A 194 24.70 -2.35 -4.16
CA ASN A 194 25.27 -1.28 -4.97
C ASN A 194 24.22 -0.52 -5.80
N GLN A 195 23.02 -1.07 -6.02
CA GLN A 195 21.89 -0.33 -6.60
C GLN A 195 21.54 0.93 -5.79
N PHE A 196 21.81 0.90 -4.48
CA PHE A 196 21.48 1.95 -3.54
C PHE A 196 22.69 2.79 -3.13
N VAL A 197 23.81 2.13 -2.85
CA VAL A 197 24.97 2.81 -2.25
C VAL A 197 25.97 3.35 -3.28
N ASN A 198 26.02 2.79 -4.50
CA ASN A 198 26.90 3.30 -5.54
C ASN A 198 26.23 4.47 -6.28
N GLY A 199 26.85 5.65 -6.21
CA GLY A 199 26.34 6.87 -6.83
C GLY A 199 26.18 6.77 -8.35
N ASP A 200 27.06 6.03 -9.02
CA ASP A 200 27.00 5.85 -10.48
C ASP A 200 25.76 5.05 -10.90
N CYS A 201 25.29 4.16 -10.02
CA CYS A 201 24.13 3.32 -10.28
C CYS A 201 22.80 4.07 -10.16
N LEU A 202 22.76 5.20 -9.43
CA LEU A 202 21.56 6.02 -9.27
C LEU A 202 21.05 6.58 -10.61
N GLY A 203 21.95 6.80 -11.58
CA GLY A 203 21.58 7.23 -12.93
C GLY A 203 20.73 6.20 -13.69
N TYR A 204 20.85 4.93 -13.31
CA TYR A 204 20.08 3.83 -13.89
C TYR A 204 18.81 3.50 -13.10
N ALA A 205 18.46 4.21 -12.02
CA ALA A 205 17.26 3.91 -11.25
C ALA A 205 15.99 4.05 -12.13
N ILE A 206 15.05 3.12 -11.96
CA ILE A 206 13.73 3.21 -12.60
C ILE A 206 13.00 4.42 -12.05
N LYS A 207 12.43 5.23 -12.94
CA LYS A 207 11.64 6.42 -12.58
C LYS A 207 10.15 6.21 -12.77
N GLY A 208 9.72 5.23 -13.57
CA GLY A 208 8.31 5.00 -13.82
C GLY A 208 7.99 3.65 -14.43
N ILE A 209 6.77 3.18 -14.23
CA ILE A 209 6.29 1.91 -14.80
C ILE A 209 6.40 1.88 -16.34
N GLU A 210 6.24 3.04 -16.99
CA GLU A 210 6.29 3.16 -18.45
C GLU A 210 7.67 2.82 -19.03
N GLU A 211 8.76 3.02 -18.27
CA GLU A 211 10.12 2.67 -18.70
C GLU A 211 10.30 1.15 -18.79
N VAL A 212 9.78 0.41 -17.81
CA VAL A 212 9.84 -1.05 -17.80
C VAL A 212 8.85 -1.66 -18.78
N LYS A 213 7.63 -1.11 -18.92
CA LYS A 213 6.64 -1.61 -19.89
C LYS A 213 7.17 -1.61 -21.33
N LYS A 214 7.96 -0.60 -21.69
CA LYS A 214 8.65 -0.53 -22.99
C LYS A 214 9.69 -1.64 -23.18
N ASN A 215 10.26 -2.16 -22.09
CA ASN A 215 11.33 -3.14 -22.05
C ASN A 215 10.91 -4.43 -21.29
N ARG A 216 9.64 -4.81 -21.42
CA ARG A 216 9.03 -5.94 -20.68
C ARG A 216 9.69 -7.29 -20.90
N LYS A 217 10.43 -7.46 -22.01
CA LYS A 217 11.10 -8.73 -22.33
C LYS A 217 12.34 -8.92 -21.47
N GLU A 218 13.08 -7.83 -21.24
CA GLU A 218 14.27 -7.84 -20.42
C GLU A 218 13.93 -7.84 -18.93
N SER A 219 12.77 -7.30 -18.55
CA SER A 219 12.40 -7.09 -17.15
C SER A 219 10.87 -7.06 -16.99
N PRO A 220 10.21 -8.19 -16.73
CA PRO A 220 8.76 -8.22 -16.54
C PRO A 220 8.37 -7.58 -15.20
N TYR A 221 7.25 -6.85 -15.18
CA TYR A 221 6.57 -6.50 -13.94
C TYR A 221 5.49 -7.54 -13.67
N LEU A 222 5.32 -7.88 -12.38
CA LEU A 222 4.20 -8.71 -11.97
C LEU A 222 2.92 -7.88 -11.73
N CYS A 223 3.05 -6.59 -11.43
CA CYS A 223 1.94 -5.66 -11.19
C CYS A 223 1.84 -4.55 -12.26
N GLU A 224 1.53 -4.88 -13.52
CA GLU A 224 1.59 -3.93 -14.64
C GLU A 224 0.43 -2.91 -14.72
N ARG A 225 -0.66 -3.14 -13.98
CA ARG A 225 -1.92 -2.41 -14.22
C ARG A 225 -1.95 -1.01 -13.63
N ILE A 226 -1.14 -0.74 -12.62
CA ILE A 226 -1.27 0.47 -11.79
C ILE A 226 -0.16 1.44 -12.14
N PRO A 227 -0.48 2.63 -12.67
CA PRO A 227 0.51 3.65 -12.94
C PRO A 227 1.25 4.03 -11.66
N HIS A 228 2.58 3.95 -11.69
CA HIS A 228 3.41 4.45 -10.60
C HIS A 228 4.70 5.06 -11.11
N ALA A 229 5.20 6.08 -10.40
CA ALA A 229 6.43 6.77 -10.74
C ALA A 229 7.06 7.47 -9.54
N TYR A 230 8.33 7.77 -9.69
CA TYR A 230 9.11 8.68 -8.86
C TYR A 230 9.27 10.03 -9.58
N VAL A 231 8.93 11.11 -8.88
CA VAL A 231 9.07 12.49 -9.32
C VAL A 231 10.15 13.16 -8.45
N PRO A 232 11.35 13.43 -9.01
CA PRO A 232 12.41 14.08 -8.26
C PRO A 232 12.05 15.54 -7.94
N VAL A 233 12.36 15.97 -6.73
CA VAL A 233 12.20 17.37 -6.28
C VAL A 233 13.47 17.79 -5.55
N ASP A 234 14.17 18.75 -6.13
CA ASP A 234 15.44 19.31 -5.65
C ASP A 234 15.34 20.81 -5.32
N SER A 235 14.20 21.44 -5.59
CA SER A 235 13.95 22.87 -5.36
C SER A 235 12.65 23.14 -4.63
N THR A 236 12.55 24.32 -4.02
CA THR A 236 11.31 24.85 -3.45
C THR A 236 11.12 26.29 -3.92
N PRO A 237 10.08 26.60 -4.73
CA PRO A 237 9.03 25.72 -5.24
C PRO A 237 9.53 24.59 -6.15
N ALA A 238 8.74 23.54 -6.33
CA ALA A 238 9.05 22.47 -7.28
C ALA A 238 9.03 22.99 -8.73
N SER A 239 9.83 22.38 -9.60
CA SER A 239 9.85 22.73 -11.02
C SER A 239 8.52 22.44 -11.71
N SER A 240 8.20 23.17 -12.78
CA SER A 240 7.01 22.90 -13.59
C SER A 240 7.00 21.49 -14.17
N ILE A 241 8.18 20.92 -14.44
CA ILE A 241 8.34 19.54 -14.89
C ILE A 241 7.85 18.56 -13.81
N ALA A 242 8.27 18.73 -12.56
CA ALA A 242 7.82 17.88 -11.45
C ALA A 242 6.31 18.01 -11.21
N GLN A 243 5.79 19.24 -11.20
CA GLN A 243 4.35 19.48 -11.02
C GLN A 243 3.52 18.87 -12.16
N ASN A 244 3.99 18.97 -13.41
CA ASN A 244 3.28 18.39 -14.56
C ASN A 244 3.34 16.87 -14.52
N ALA A 245 4.48 16.26 -14.19
CA ALA A 245 4.60 14.81 -14.04
C ALA A 245 3.61 14.27 -12.99
N PHE A 246 3.46 14.97 -11.86
CA PHE A 246 2.46 14.66 -10.85
C PHE A 246 1.03 14.75 -11.40
N LYS A 247 0.67 15.85 -12.07
CA LYS A 247 -0.66 16.06 -12.65
C LYS A 247 -1.00 15.00 -13.70
N ASP A 248 -0.07 14.68 -14.59
CA ASP A 248 -0.26 13.68 -15.65
C ASP A 248 -0.56 12.29 -15.07
N LEU A 249 0.08 11.94 -13.95
CA LEU A 249 -0.16 10.67 -13.25
C LEU A 249 -1.50 10.65 -12.52
N THR A 250 -1.85 11.75 -11.84
CA THR A 250 -2.96 11.76 -10.88
C THR A 250 -4.28 12.29 -11.45
N TYR A 251 -4.26 13.26 -12.38
CA TYR A 251 -5.45 13.96 -12.86
C TYR A 251 -6.04 13.31 -14.12
N GLY A 252 -5.21 12.72 -14.98
CA GLY A 252 -5.59 12.26 -16.32
C GLY A 252 -6.33 10.91 -16.39
N ARG A 253 -6.89 10.40 -15.28
CA ARG A 253 -7.29 8.98 -15.18
C ARG A 253 -8.78 8.77 -14.92
N PRO A 254 -9.38 7.69 -15.46
CA PRO A 254 -10.82 7.59 -15.68
C PRO A 254 -11.66 7.38 -14.42
N ASN A 255 -11.08 6.87 -13.32
CA ASN A 255 -11.83 6.59 -12.10
C ASN A 255 -11.48 7.61 -10.99
N PRO A 256 -12.26 8.70 -10.85
CA PRO A 256 -12.00 9.72 -9.82
C PRO A 256 -12.24 9.23 -8.39
N TRP A 257 -12.94 8.10 -8.22
CA TRP A 257 -13.28 7.54 -6.91
C TRP A 257 -12.17 6.64 -6.34
N GLN A 258 -11.25 6.17 -7.19
CA GLN A 258 -10.08 5.43 -6.73
C GLN A 258 -9.00 6.39 -6.21
N PRO A 259 -8.41 6.12 -5.03
CA PRO A 259 -7.38 7.00 -4.49
C PRO A 259 -6.13 7.01 -5.38
N SER A 260 -5.43 8.14 -5.38
CA SER A 260 -4.06 8.23 -5.93
C SER A 260 -3.09 8.59 -4.80
N PRO A 261 -2.57 7.61 -4.03
CA PRO A 261 -1.68 7.90 -2.91
C PRO A 261 -0.37 8.56 -3.35
N VAL A 262 0.10 9.47 -2.50
CA VAL A 262 1.32 10.24 -2.72
C VAL A 262 2.22 10.10 -1.50
N ILE A 263 3.45 9.63 -1.74
CA ILE A 263 4.48 9.46 -0.74
C ILE A 263 5.55 10.51 -0.98
N ILE A 264 5.81 11.35 0.02
CA ILE A 264 6.72 12.50 -0.09
C ILE A 264 7.86 12.37 0.92
N SER A 265 9.08 12.60 0.47
CA SER A 265 10.26 12.80 1.34
C SER A 265 10.93 14.13 1.01
N PHE A 266 11.24 14.93 2.03
CA PHE A 266 12.04 16.13 1.87
C PHE A 266 12.77 16.45 3.18
N SER A 267 14.02 16.02 3.29
CA SER A 267 14.84 16.25 4.49
C SER A 267 16.22 16.83 4.20
N SER A 268 16.50 17.27 2.96
CA SER A 268 17.82 17.76 2.55
C SER A 268 18.29 19.03 3.29
N SER A 269 17.37 19.89 3.74
CA SER A 269 17.71 21.15 4.43
C SER A 269 17.58 21.09 5.94
N LEU A 270 16.89 20.08 6.49
CA LEU A 270 16.40 20.03 7.89
C LEU A 270 15.72 21.33 8.37
N ASP A 271 15.26 22.18 7.43
CA ASP A 271 14.58 23.42 7.72
C ASP A 271 13.07 23.19 7.71
N ILE A 272 12.45 23.33 8.89
CA ILE A 272 11.02 23.15 9.08
C ILE A 272 10.22 24.13 8.22
N THR A 273 10.70 25.36 8.03
CA THR A 273 9.98 26.39 7.27
C THR A 273 9.89 26.01 5.79
N THR A 274 11.02 25.63 5.19
CA THR A 274 11.10 25.19 3.79
C THR A 274 10.33 23.90 3.59
N THR A 275 10.50 22.91 4.47
CA THR A 275 9.76 21.65 4.39
C THR A 275 8.25 21.89 4.48
N THR A 276 7.81 22.79 5.37
CA THR A 276 6.40 23.17 5.47
C THR A 276 5.86 23.76 4.17
N ARG A 277 6.64 24.58 3.46
CA ARG A 277 6.26 25.11 2.13
C ARG A 277 6.15 24.01 1.08
N VAL A 278 7.03 23.01 1.11
CA VAL A 278 6.93 21.83 0.24
C VAL A 278 5.64 21.06 0.53
N LEU A 279 5.31 20.83 1.81
CA LEU A 279 4.06 20.17 2.20
C LEU A 279 2.82 20.97 1.76
N ASP A 280 2.86 22.30 1.88
CA ASP A 280 1.80 23.21 1.39
C ASP A 280 1.61 23.09 -0.13
N GLU A 281 2.71 23.11 -0.90
CA GLU A 281 2.68 23.02 -2.36
C GLU A 281 2.00 21.72 -2.82
N TRP A 282 2.45 20.58 -2.30
CA TRP A 282 1.92 19.28 -2.72
C TRP A 282 0.53 18.98 -2.16
N ALA A 283 0.18 19.47 -0.97
CA ALA A 283 -1.19 19.37 -0.46
C ALA A 283 -2.17 20.24 -1.28
N SER A 284 -1.73 21.43 -1.71
CA SER A 284 -2.51 22.31 -2.57
C SER A 284 -2.74 21.68 -3.94
N LEU A 285 -1.69 21.13 -4.55
CA LEU A 285 -1.80 20.35 -5.79
C LEU A 285 -2.72 19.14 -5.61
N GLY A 286 -2.56 18.37 -4.53
CA GLY A 286 -3.43 17.23 -4.24
C GLY A 286 -4.90 17.62 -4.11
N THR A 287 -5.19 18.71 -3.41
CA THR A 287 -6.56 19.23 -3.24
C THR A 287 -7.13 19.73 -4.56
N GLY A 288 -6.33 20.42 -5.38
CA GLY A 288 -6.72 20.92 -6.69
C GLY A 288 -7.00 19.82 -7.73
N ALA A 289 -6.69 18.55 -7.43
CA ALA A 289 -7.04 17.42 -8.28
C ALA A 289 -8.54 17.06 -8.23
N GLU A 290 -9.27 17.57 -7.22
CA GLU A 290 -10.66 17.16 -6.91
C GLU A 290 -10.82 15.64 -6.79
N ARG A 291 -9.79 14.97 -6.24
CA ARG A 291 -9.68 13.51 -6.12
C ARG A 291 -9.28 13.12 -4.70
N ASN A 292 -9.52 11.86 -4.35
CA ASN A 292 -8.99 11.27 -3.12
C ASN A 292 -7.47 11.07 -3.25
N ILE A 293 -6.67 11.93 -2.63
CA ILE A 293 -5.21 11.88 -2.64
C ILE A 293 -4.70 11.71 -1.20
N PRO A 294 -4.54 10.46 -0.72
CA PRO A 294 -3.89 10.20 0.55
C PRO A 294 -2.43 10.61 0.51
N LEU A 295 -1.99 11.38 1.49
CA LEU A 295 -0.64 11.95 1.57
C LEU A 295 0.13 11.28 2.72
N LEU A 296 1.33 10.76 2.42
CA LEU A 296 2.28 10.23 3.40
C LEU A 296 3.56 11.06 3.36
N PHE A 297 3.97 11.61 4.50
CA PHE A 297 5.29 12.20 4.66
C PHE A 297 6.26 11.20 5.31
N LEU A 298 7.42 11.03 4.68
CA LEU A 298 8.52 10.22 5.18
C LEU A 298 9.45 11.10 6.02
N GLY A 299 9.63 10.74 7.28
CA GLY A 299 10.58 11.38 8.17
C GLY A 299 12.03 11.11 7.75
N PRO A 300 12.99 11.88 8.29
CA PRO A 300 14.40 11.71 7.97
C PRO A 300 14.91 10.34 8.39
N GLN A 301 15.95 9.88 7.70
CA GLN A 301 16.75 8.74 8.14
C GLN A 301 17.84 9.23 9.09
N ALA A 302 18.27 8.40 10.04
CA ALA A 302 19.50 8.64 10.77
C ALA A 302 20.72 8.67 9.82
N THR A 303 21.80 9.31 10.25
CA THR A 303 23.13 9.13 9.64
C THR A 303 23.84 7.95 10.29
N GLY A 304 24.55 7.17 9.49
CA GLY A 304 25.38 6.07 9.98
C GLY A 304 26.58 6.56 10.81
N TRP A 305 27.12 5.68 11.65
CA TRP A 305 28.20 5.97 12.59
C TRP A 305 29.45 6.59 11.96
N SER A 306 29.76 6.29 10.70
CA SER A 306 30.93 6.83 9.99
C SER A 306 30.86 8.34 9.72
N LYS A 307 29.66 8.95 9.81
CA LYS A 307 29.42 10.38 9.62
C LYS A 307 28.87 11.08 10.86
N GLU A 308 29.01 10.50 12.05
CA GLU A 308 28.65 11.17 13.30
C GLU A 308 29.57 12.39 13.54
N GLY A 309 29.18 13.53 12.98
CA GLY A 309 29.53 14.83 13.55
C GLY A 309 28.77 15.03 14.85
N ASN A 310 29.28 15.89 15.73
CA ASN A 310 28.86 15.98 17.14
C ASN A 310 27.35 16.12 17.40
N ASP A 311 26.53 16.59 16.43
CA ASP A 311 25.08 16.83 16.62
C ASP A 311 24.15 16.29 15.50
N GLY A 312 24.67 15.57 14.50
CA GLY A 312 23.93 15.27 13.26
C GLY A 312 22.64 14.45 13.47
N ASN A 313 22.75 13.34 14.20
CA ASN A 313 21.60 12.48 14.50
C ASN A 313 20.59 13.13 15.46
N ALA A 314 21.04 14.01 16.36
CA ALA A 314 20.16 14.75 17.27
C ALA A 314 19.32 15.79 16.51
N ALA A 315 19.91 16.48 15.53
CA ALA A 315 19.18 17.41 14.66
C ALA A 315 18.13 16.68 13.79
N LEU A 316 18.47 15.52 13.24
CA LEU A 316 17.53 14.67 12.48
C LEU A 316 16.36 14.19 13.34
N TRP A 317 16.65 13.71 14.55
CA TRP A 317 15.63 13.32 15.52
C TRP A 317 14.70 14.49 15.87
N LYS A 318 15.27 15.65 16.19
CA LYS A 318 14.53 16.87 16.51
C LYS A 318 13.66 17.33 15.33
N PHE A 319 14.19 17.30 14.10
CA PHE A 319 13.42 17.63 12.91
C PHE A 319 12.21 16.70 12.73
N GLN A 320 12.38 15.39 12.96
CA GLN A 320 11.28 14.43 12.90
C GLN A 320 10.16 14.75 13.91
N GLU A 321 10.52 15.16 15.13
CA GLU A 321 9.54 15.61 16.12
C GLU A 321 8.85 16.90 15.66
N ASP A 322 9.62 17.91 15.28
CA ASP A 322 9.14 19.25 14.97
C ASP A 322 8.24 19.31 13.71
N ILE A 323 8.47 18.43 12.71
CA ILE A 323 7.68 18.40 11.46
C ILE A 323 6.31 17.72 11.62
N THR A 324 6.09 16.99 12.71
CA THR A 324 4.87 16.18 12.93
C THR A 324 3.59 17.01 12.90
N GLU A 325 3.54 18.10 13.67
CA GLU A 325 2.35 18.95 13.73
C GLU A 325 2.11 19.78 12.44
N PRO A 326 3.13 20.38 11.79
CA PRO A 326 2.98 20.96 10.46
C PRO A 326 2.42 20.00 9.41
N ALA A 327 2.87 18.73 9.40
CA ALA A 327 2.40 17.71 8.45
C ALA A 327 0.94 17.30 8.72
N LYS A 328 0.60 17.00 9.98
CA LYS A 328 -0.78 16.61 10.36
C LYS A 328 -1.81 17.70 10.04
N ARG A 329 -1.47 18.98 10.25
CA ARG A 329 -2.34 20.11 9.90
C ARG A 329 -2.67 20.19 8.41
N ARG A 330 -1.87 19.56 7.56
CA ARG A 330 -2.04 19.46 6.10
C ARG A 330 -2.56 18.09 5.67
N HIS A 331 -3.06 17.29 6.62
CA HIS A 331 -3.61 15.96 6.39
C HIS A 331 -2.60 14.93 5.86
N TYR A 332 -1.31 15.12 6.11
CA TYR A 332 -0.33 14.07 5.90
C TYR A 332 -0.40 13.05 7.03
N ASP A 333 -0.44 11.79 6.67
CA ASP A 333 0.07 10.71 7.53
C ASP A 333 1.59 10.85 7.62
N LEU A 334 2.20 10.43 8.74
CA LEU A 334 3.65 10.52 8.95
C LEU A 334 4.23 9.15 9.26
N LEU A 335 5.30 8.78 8.56
CA LEU A 335 6.10 7.59 8.82
C LEU A 335 7.54 8.03 9.14
N GLY A 336 7.92 7.93 10.42
CA GLY A 336 9.28 8.21 10.88
C GLY A 336 10.24 7.08 10.48
N LEU A 337 11.35 7.42 9.84
CA LEU A 337 12.35 6.45 9.38
C LEU A 337 13.60 6.42 10.26
N TRP A 338 13.80 7.39 11.14
CA TRP A 338 15.01 7.50 11.95
C TRP A 338 15.28 6.23 12.77
N ASN A 339 14.25 5.72 13.45
CA ASN A 339 14.38 4.52 14.29
C ASN A 339 14.69 3.24 13.51
N LEU A 340 14.28 3.19 12.23
CA LEU A 340 14.62 2.06 11.36
C LEU A 340 16.11 2.03 11.03
N THR A 341 16.74 3.20 10.93
CA THR A 341 18.09 3.33 10.38
C THR A 341 19.16 3.71 11.39
N ALA A 342 18.78 4.15 12.61
CA ALA A 342 19.71 4.51 13.68
C ALA A 342 20.63 3.36 14.13
N GLN A 343 20.19 2.11 13.98
CA GLN A 343 20.98 0.91 14.28
C GLN A 343 21.20 0.03 13.05
N ALA A 344 21.18 0.63 11.86
CA ALA A 344 21.46 -0.06 10.60
C ALA A 344 22.84 0.32 10.06
N GLY A 345 23.49 -0.62 9.41
CA GLY A 345 24.73 -0.46 8.68
C GLY A 345 24.54 0.47 7.49
N SER A 346 25.40 1.48 7.41
CA SER A 346 25.51 2.40 6.28
C SER A 346 26.94 2.36 5.73
N LYS A 347 27.08 2.30 4.41
CA LYS A 347 28.39 2.19 3.74
C LYS A 347 29.17 3.50 3.80
N ASP A 348 28.50 4.63 3.60
CA ASP A 348 29.08 5.97 3.51
C ASP A 348 28.57 6.92 4.61
N GLY A 349 27.77 6.41 5.55
CA GLY A 349 27.16 7.17 6.64
C GLY A 349 25.87 7.91 6.25
N GLU A 350 25.45 7.85 4.99
CA GLU A 350 24.24 8.52 4.47
C GLU A 350 23.27 7.56 3.78
N LYS A 351 23.81 6.61 3.02
CA LYS A 351 23.03 5.65 2.24
C LYS A 351 23.01 4.30 2.93
N TYR A 352 21.84 3.69 2.88
CA TYR A 352 21.60 2.36 3.40
C TYR A 352 21.48 1.36 2.26
N GLY A 353 21.86 0.11 2.52
CA GLY A 353 21.80 -0.97 1.55
C GLY A 353 20.38 -1.47 1.27
N GLU A 354 20.31 -2.50 0.44
CA GLU A 354 19.09 -3.10 -0.08
C GLU A 354 18.18 -3.62 1.04
N LYS A 355 18.74 -4.24 2.10
CA LYS A 355 17.97 -4.72 3.25
C LYS A 355 17.10 -3.62 3.88
N VAL A 356 17.68 -2.44 4.10
CA VAL A 356 16.95 -1.30 4.69
C VAL A 356 15.91 -0.77 3.72
N ALA A 357 16.26 -0.63 2.45
CA ALA A 357 15.36 -0.12 1.43
C ALA A 357 14.13 -1.02 1.23
N LEU A 358 14.31 -2.35 1.25
CA LEU A 358 13.21 -3.33 1.18
C LEU A 358 12.26 -3.21 2.38
N VAL A 359 12.79 -3.04 3.60
CA VAL A 359 11.95 -2.81 4.79
C VAL A 359 11.18 -1.50 4.67
N GLN A 360 11.81 -0.41 4.21
CA GLN A 360 11.12 0.86 3.99
C GLN A 360 10.00 0.75 2.95
N ALA A 361 10.23 0.06 1.84
CA ALA A 361 9.20 -0.22 0.85
C ALA A 361 8.04 -1.02 1.46
N MET A 362 8.34 -2.04 2.27
CA MET A 362 7.32 -2.83 2.94
C MET A 362 6.53 -2.01 3.99
N MET A 363 7.15 -1.05 4.67
CA MET A 363 6.45 -0.10 5.55
C MET A 363 5.43 0.75 4.78
N VAL A 364 5.83 1.28 3.61
CA VAL A 364 4.93 2.04 2.73
C VAL A 364 3.80 1.15 2.21
N ILE A 365 4.09 -0.09 1.79
CA ILE A 365 3.06 -1.05 1.36
C ILE A 365 2.06 -1.34 2.48
N ASN A 366 2.53 -1.46 3.73
CA ASN A 366 1.63 -1.63 4.88
C ASN A 366 0.74 -0.40 5.08
N TRP A 367 1.27 0.81 4.94
CA TRP A 367 0.45 2.03 4.97
C TRP A 367 -0.61 2.01 3.86
N LEU A 368 -0.21 1.70 2.61
CA LEU A 368 -1.10 1.55 1.47
C LEU A 368 -2.20 0.51 1.74
N SER A 369 -1.86 -0.64 2.34
CA SER A 369 -2.82 -1.70 2.68
C SER A 369 -3.96 -1.21 3.58
N LYS A 370 -3.69 -0.21 4.43
CA LYS A 370 -4.62 0.37 5.41
C LYS A 370 -5.38 1.61 4.91
N LEU A 371 -5.14 2.05 3.69
CA LEU A 371 -5.95 3.12 3.08
C LEU A 371 -7.35 2.60 2.76
N GLY A 372 -8.36 3.42 3.08
CA GLY A 372 -9.74 3.13 2.70
C GLY A 372 -9.94 3.27 1.19
N THR A 373 -10.72 2.38 0.61
CA THR A 373 -11.31 2.57 -0.72
C THR A 373 -12.65 3.28 -0.52
N SER A 374 -12.86 4.37 -1.25
CA SER A 374 -14.07 5.21 -1.20
C SER A 374 -15.35 4.41 -1.50
#